data_AF-N9FHE5-F1
#
_entry.id   AF-N9FHE5-F1
#
_cell.length_a   1.000
_cell.length_b   1.000
_cell.length_c   1.000
_cell.angle_alpha   90.00
_cell.angle_beta   90.00
_cell.angle_gamma   90.00
#
_symmetry.space_group_name_H-M   'P 1'
#
loop_
_entity.id
_entity.type
_entity.pdbx_description
1 polymer ?
#
loop_
_entity_poly.entity_id
_entity_poly.type
_entity_poly.pdbx_seq_one_letter_code
_entity_poly.pdbx_strand_id
1 'polypeptide(L)'
;MEHRSFRVVDDFGYKLNNDFDLYTKTQYKKMLEKREDLETKGLQLTDEYKQLVDKINEKEKRANYILEMPISEFEESLMELIRLIRNSLMYLSLAVHYEEREKSIGNDLILSKEVPNKVKAHFRGL
;
A
#
# COMPACT_ATOMS: atom_id res chain seq x y z
N MET A 1 -9.42 -12.82 -3.30
CA MET A 1 -8.75 -11.51 -3.42
C MET A 1 -7.79 -11.61 -4.58
N GLU A 2 -7.98 -10.85 -5.64
CA GLU A 2 -7.05 -10.87 -6.78
C GLU A 2 -5.71 -10.26 -6.37
N HIS A 3 -4.60 -10.95 -6.68
CA HIS A 3 -3.25 -10.48 -6.42
C HIS A 3 -2.87 -9.43 -7.47
N ARG A 4 -3.09 -8.15 -7.15
CA ARG A 4 -2.53 -7.06 -7.93
C ARG A 4 -1.06 -6.87 -7.56
N SER A 5 -0.20 -6.78 -8.57
CA SER A 5 1.17 -6.33 -8.37
C SER A 5 1.16 -4.87 -7.92
N PHE A 6 1.80 -4.59 -6.79
CA PHE A 6 1.98 -3.22 -6.30
C PHE A 6 3.30 -2.66 -6.85
N ARG A 7 3.23 -1.47 -7.45
CA ARG A 7 4.40 -0.78 -8.01
C ARG A 7 4.41 0.66 -7.49
N VAL A 8 5.51 1.03 -6.85
CA VAL A 8 5.81 2.43 -6.54
C VAL A 8 6.51 3.05 -7.73
N VAL A 9 6.03 4.21 -8.16
CA VAL A 9 6.59 4.97 -9.28
C VAL A 9 6.89 6.40 -8.84
N ASP A 10 7.83 7.04 -9.53
CA ASP A 10 8.14 8.44 -9.30
C ASP A 10 6.92 9.35 -9.60
N ASP A 11 6.77 10.43 -8.83
CA ASP A 11 5.61 11.32 -8.91
C ASP A 11 5.47 11.98 -10.29
N PHE A 12 6.58 12.33 -10.94
CA PHE A 12 6.57 12.92 -12.26
C PHE A 12 6.15 11.89 -13.30
N GLY A 13 6.71 10.67 -13.22
CA GLY A 13 6.33 9.56 -14.10
C GLY A 13 4.85 9.18 -13.97
N TYR A 14 4.34 9.16 -12.75
CA TYR A 14 2.92 8.88 -12.47
C TYR A 14 2.00 9.93 -13.10
N LYS A 15 2.30 11.22 -12.92
CA LYS A 15 1.52 12.32 -13.51
C LYS A 15 1.54 12.28 -15.04
N LEU A 16 2.69 12.01 -15.65
CA LEU A 16 2.78 11.87 -17.11
C LEU A 16 1.87 10.76 -17.65
N ASN A 17 1.86 9.59 -16.98
CA ASN A 17 1.07 8.45 -17.40
C ASN A 17 -0.44 8.60 -17.13
N ASN A 18 -0.85 9.37 -16.13
CA ASN A 18 -2.27 9.47 -15.75
C ASN A 18 -2.95 10.77 -16.20
N ASP A 19 -2.28 11.91 -16.00
CA ASP A 19 -2.87 13.23 -16.19
C ASP A 19 -2.72 13.72 -17.62
N PHE A 20 -1.57 13.43 -18.25
CA PHE A 20 -1.26 13.90 -19.61
C PHE A 20 -1.47 12.86 -20.70
N ASP A 21 -1.94 11.67 -20.34
CA ASP A 21 -2.09 10.55 -21.25
C ASP A 21 -3.39 10.60 -22.09
N LEU A 22 -3.73 11.79 -22.58
CA LEU A 22 -4.88 11.99 -23.46
C LEU A 22 -4.69 11.24 -24.79
N TYR A 23 -3.44 11.15 -25.27
CA TYR A 23 -3.10 10.45 -26.50
C TYR A 23 -3.43 8.95 -26.40
N THR A 24 -2.96 8.25 -25.36
CA THR A 24 -3.20 6.81 -25.24
C THR A 24 -4.66 6.51 -24.91
N LYS A 25 -5.35 7.37 -24.14
CA LYS A 25 -6.81 7.28 -23.94
C LYS A 25 -7.55 7.40 -25.27
N THR A 26 -7.17 8.34 -26.12
CA THR A 26 -7.77 8.51 -27.46
C THR A 26 -7.49 7.32 -28.37
N GLN A 27 -6.26 6.78 -28.34
CA GLN A 27 -5.91 5.59 -29.11
C GLN A 27 -6.66 4.34 -28.65
N TYR A 28 -6.85 4.16 -27.34
CA TYR A 28 -7.63 3.06 -26.80
C TYR A 28 -9.11 3.17 -27.22
N LYS A 29 -9.68 4.39 -27.18
CA LYS A 29 -11.03 4.64 -27.69
C LYS A 29 -11.16 4.28 -29.18
N LYS A 30 -10.21 4.69 -30.01
CA LYS A 30 -10.15 4.32 -31.43
C LYS A 30 -10.05 2.81 -31.64
N MET A 31 -9.34 2.09 -30.77
CA MET A 31 -9.26 0.62 -30.82
C MET A 31 -10.61 -0.03 -30.50
N LEU A 32 -11.37 0.52 -29.54
CA LEU A 32 -12.72 0.05 -29.23
C LEU A 32 -13.70 0.30 -30.37
N GLU A 33 -13.69 1.52 -30.94
CA GLU A 33 -14.52 1.88 -32.10
C GLU A 33 -14.20 0.97 -33.30
N LYS A 34 -12.92 0.71 -33.56
CA LYS A 34 -12.49 -0.21 -34.63
C LYS A 34 -12.94 -1.67 -34.37
N ARG A 35 -13.00 -2.09 -33.10
CA ARG A 35 -13.50 -3.43 -32.75
C ARG A 35 -14.99 -3.54 -33.08
N GLU A 36 -15.78 -2.54 -32.69
CA GLU A 36 -17.22 -2.45 -32.97
C GLU A 36 -17.51 -2.39 -34.48
N ASP A 37 -16.71 -1.63 -35.24
CA ASP A 37 -16.79 -1.57 -36.70
C ASP A 37 -16.51 -2.93 -37.38
N LEU A 38 -15.60 -3.74 -36.82
CA LEU A 38 -15.29 -5.06 -37.36
C LEU A 38 -16.33 -6.10 -36.94
N GLU A 39 -16.90 -5.97 -35.74
CA GLU A 39 -18.01 -6.80 -35.28
C GLU A 39 -19.28 -6.56 -36.12
N THR A 40 -19.64 -5.31 -36.38
CA THR A 40 -20.79 -4.94 -37.22
C THR A 40 -20.65 -5.40 -38.67
N LYS A 41 -19.42 -5.45 -39.19
CA LYS A 41 -19.09 -6.00 -40.52
C LYS A 41 -18.98 -7.52 -40.55
N GLY A 42 -19.13 -8.21 -39.40
CA GLY A 42 -19.05 -9.67 -39.30
C GLY A 42 -17.64 -10.25 -39.52
N LEU A 43 -16.58 -9.44 -39.38
CA LEU A 43 -15.18 -9.80 -39.66
C LEU A 43 -14.44 -10.37 -38.43
N GLN A 44 -15.17 -11.03 -37.53
CA GLN A 44 -14.63 -11.54 -36.27
C GLN A 44 -13.57 -12.64 -36.45
N LEU A 45 -13.56 -13.34 -37.59
CA LEU A 45 -12.56 -14.38 -37.91
C LEU A 45 -11.25 -13.82 -38.48
N THR A 46 -11.20 -12.55 -38.83
CA THR A 46 -10.01 -11.93 -39.44
C THR A 46 -8.88 -11.84 -38.43
N ASP A 47 -7.65 -12.08 -38.88
CA ASP A 47 -6.46 -12.04 -38.01
C ASP A 47 -6.26 -10.65 -37.39
N GLU A 48 -6.63 -9.59 -38.12
CA GLU A 48 -6.65 -8.21 -37.64
C GLU A 48 -7.55 -8.01 -36.41
N TYR A 49 -8.72 -8.66 -36.39
CA TYR A 49 -9.65 -8.57 -35.27
C TYR A 49 -9.06 -9.25 -34.03
N LYS A 50 -8.48 -10.45 -34.18
CA LYS A 50 -7.81 -11.17 -33.09
C LYS A 50 -6.67 -10.36 -32.49
N GLN A 51 -5.79 -9.81 -33.33
CA GLN A 51 -4.69 -8.95 -32.87
C GLN A 51 -5.18 -7.69 -32.17
N LEU A 52 -6.31 -7.12 -32.60
CA LEU A 52 -6.91 -5.95 -31.97
C LEU A 52 -7.47 -6.29 -30.58
N VAL A 53 -8.20 -7.40 -30.47
CA VAL A 53 -8.76 -7.89 -29.19
C VAL A 53 -7.65 -8.23 -28.21
N ASP A 54 -6.58 -8.90 -28.66
CA ASP A 54 -5.43 -9.21 -27.81
C ASP A 54 -4.77 -7.94 -27.27
N LYS A 55 -4.59 -6.90 -28.10
CA LYS A 55 -4.05 -5.61 -27.67
C LYS A 55 -4.94 -4.90 -26.64
N ILE A 56 -6.26 -4.97 -26.80
CA ILE A 56 -7.22 -4.40 -25.84
C ILE A 56 -7.14 -5.17 -24.52
N ASN A 57 -7.15 -6.51 -24.58
CA ASN A 57 -7.12 -7.37 -23.42
C ASN A 57 -5.82 -7.21 -22.62
N GLU A 58 -4.66 -7.13 -23.29
CA GLU A 58 -3.38 -6.85 -22.62
C GLU A 58 -3.36 -5.48 -21.92
N LYS A 59 -4.01 -4.46 -22.51
CA LYS A 59 -4.17 -3.15 -21.85
C LYS A 59 -5.08 -3.24 -20.62
N GLU A 60 -6.18 -3.96 -20.71
CA GLU A 60 -7.11 -4.16 -19.58
C GLU A 60 -6.46 -4.96 -18.45
N LYS A 61 -5.75 -6.04 -18.78
CA LYS A 61 -4.94 -6.80 -17.81
C LYS A 61 -3.93 -5.89 -17.13
N ARG A 62 -3.21 -5.05 -17.88
CA ARG A 62 -2.22 -4.14 -17.28
C ARG A 62 -2.87 -3.16 -16.30
N ALA A 63 -4.04 -2.62 -16.62
CA ALA A 63 -4.80 -1.74 -15.73
C ALA A 63 -5.36 -2.47 -14.49
N ASN A 64 -5.81 -3.71 -14.66
CA ASN A 64 -6.43 -4.48 -13.58
C ASN A 64 -5.41 -5.13 -12.64
N TYR A 65 -4.25 -5.57 -13.14
CA TYR A 65 -3.27 -6.34 -12.35
C TYR A 65 -2.13 -5.48 -11.78
N ILE A 66 -2.02 -4.20 -12.13
CA ILE A 66 -0.98 -3.31 -11.60
C ILE A 66 -1.65 -2.17 -10.82
N LEU A 67 -1.35 -2.10 -9.53
CA LEU A 67 -1.65 -0.92 -8.71
C LEU A 67 -0.40 -0.05 -8.66
N GLU A 68 -0.42 1.05 -9.41
CA GLU A 68 0.65 2.05 -9.41
C GLU A 68 0.34 3.12 -8.35
N MET A 69 1.32 3.42 -7.50
CA MET A 69 1.22 4.46 -6.47
C MET A 69 2.41 5.41 -6.59
N PRO A 70 2.18 6.73 -6.58
CA PRO A 70 3.26 7.71 -6.55
C PRO A 70 4.05 7.64 -5.24
N ILE A 71 5.35 7.90 -5.29
CA ILE A 71 6.23 7.79 -4.12
C ILE A 71 5.78 8.73 -2.98
N SER A 72 5.30 9.92 -3.31
CA SER A 72 4.76 10.87 -2.32
C SER A 72 3.60 10.27 -1.51
N GLU A 73 2.62 9.65 -2.19
CA GLU A 73 1.47 9.01 -1.53
C GLU A 73 1.88 7.78 -0.70
N PHE A 74 2.89 7.04 -1.18
CA PHE A 74 3.45 5.93 -0.43
C PHE A 74 4.13 6.40 0.88
N GLU A 75 4.90 7.48 0.83
CA GLU A 75 5.54 8.09 2.00
C GLU A 75 4.50 8.62 3.00
N GLU A 76 3.43 9.27 2.53
CA GLU A 76 2.32 9.71 3.37
C GLU A 76 1.65 8.52 4.08
N SER A 77 1.36 7.44 3.34
CA SER A 77 0.77 6.22 3.89
C SER A 77 1.66 5.58 4.97
N LEU A 78 2.98 5.56 4.75
CA LEU A 78 3.94 5.09 5.76
C LEU A 78 3.92 5.96 7.01
N MET A 79 3.86 7.28 6.87
CA MET A 79 3.81 8.20 7.99
C MET A 79 2.52 8.05 8.80
N GLU A 80 1.38 7.82 8.15
CA GLU A 80 0.11 7.51 8.81
C GLU A 80 0.18 6.19 9.57
N LEU A 81 0.73 5.15 8.96
CA LEU A 81 0.92 3.86 9.61
C LEU A 81 1.81 3.99 10.86
N ILE A 82 2.93 4.74 10.77
CA ILE A 82 3.82 4.99 11.91
C ILE A 82 3.08 5.75 13.01
N ARG A 83 2.25 6.75 12.68
CA ARG A 83 1.44 7.48 13.66
C ARG A 83 0.45 6.56 14.37
N LEU A 84 -0.22 5.67 13.64
CA LEU A 84 -1.15 4.68 14.20
C LEU A 84 -0.42 3.71 15.14
N ILE A 85 0.73 3.17 14.73
CA ILE A 85 1.55 2.28 15.56
C ILE A 85 2.01 2.98 16.84
N ARG A 86 2.45 4.23 16.74
CA ARG A 86 2.84 5.02 17.92
C ARG A 86 1.68 5.18 18.88
N ASN A 87 0.50 5.52 18.38
CA ASN A 87 -0.69 5.69 19.21
C ASN A 87 -1.11 4.35 19.86
N SER A 88 -1.11 3.25 19.11
CA SER A 88 -1.46 1.93 19.65
C SER A 88 -0.46 1.47 20.72
N LEU A 89 0.84 1.71 20.52
CA LEU A 89 1.87 1.42 21.51
C LEU A 89 1.69 2.25 22.79
N MET A 90 1.34 3.53 22.66
CA MET A 90 1.05 4.39 23.80
C MET A 90 -0.17 3.89 24.59
N TYR A 91 -1.26 3.54 23.91
CA TYR A 91 -2.44 2.97 24.56
C TYR A 91 -2.13 1.62 25.23
N LEU A 92 -1.34 0.77 24.59
CA LEU A 92 -0.91 -0.50 25.17
C LEU A 92 -0.09 -0.27 26.44
N SER A 93 0.88 0.66 26.41
CA SER A 93 1.68 1.01 27.59
C SER A 93 0.81 1.54 28.73
N LEU A 94 -0.18 2.39 28.44
CA LEU A 94 -1.14 2.88 29.43
C LEU A 94 -1.98 1.74 30.02
N ALA A 95 -2.48 0.83 29.19
CA ALA A 95 -3.26 -0.32 29.64
C ALA A 95 -2.44 -1.24 30.55
N VAL A 96 -1.20 -1.55 30.18
CA VAL A 96 -0.27 -2.34 31.00
C VAL A 96 -0.01 -1.66 32.34
N HIS A 97 0.31 -0.36 32.34
CA HIS A 97 0.55 0.38 33.58
C HIS A 97 -0.69 0.46 34.48
N TYR A 98 -1.87 0.59 33.90
CA TYR A 98 -3.12 0.55 34.64
C TYR A 98 -3.32 -0.81 35.31
N GLU A 99 -3.16 -1.90 34.57
CA GLU A 99 -3.29 -3.26 35.09
C GLU A 99 -2.25 -3.57 36.19
N GLU A 100 -0.99 -3.14 35.99
CA GLU A 100 0.07 -3.29 37.00
C GLU A 100 -0.24 -2.56 38.31
N ARG A 101 -0.88 -1.38 38.25
CA ARG A 101 -1.31 -0.63 39.44
C ARG A 101 -2.42 -1.35 40.19
N GLU A 102 -3.42 -1.88 39.48
CA GLU A 102 -4.53 -2.61 40.10
C GLU A 102 -4.05 -3.92 40.77
N LYS A 103 -3.05 -4.60 40.19
CA LYS A 103 -2.43 -5.80 40.78
C LYS A 103 -1.73 -5.57 42.13
N SER A 104 -1.38 -4.33 42.48
CA SER A 104 -0.72 -4.01 43.75
C SER A 104 -1.66 -4.02 44.98
N ILE A 105 -2.97 -4.06 44.77
CA ILE A 105 -3.99 -3.92 45.82
C ILE A 105 -4.43 -5.31 46.36
N GLY A 106 -4.17 -6.39 45.63
CA GLY A 106 -4.49 -7.76 46.05
C GLY A 106 -3.24 -8.57 46.37
N ASN A 107 -3.08 -8.97 47.63
CA ASN A 107 -2.15 -10.02 48.02
C ASN A 107 -2.50 -11.31 47.26
N ASP A 108 -1.75 -11.65 46.21
CA ASP A 108 -1.12 -12.96 46.00
C ASP A 108 -0.46 -13.01 44.61
N LEU A 109 0.84 -13.32 44.60
CA LEU A 109 1.69 -13.62 43.42
C LEU A 109 2.10 -12.42 42.54
N ILE A 110 2.76 -11.43 43.15
CA ILE A 110 3.58 -10.46 42.39
C ILE A 110 4.88 -11.17 41.97
N LEU A 111 5.08 -11.39 40.65
CA LEU A 111 6.36 -11.86 40.11
C LEU A 111 7.41 -10.76 40.32
N SER A 112 8.43 -11.02 41.14
CA SER A 112 9.50 -10.07 41.38
C SER A 112 10.26 -9.80 40.08
N LYS A 113 10.17 -8.55 39.60
CA LYS A 113 10.97 -8.09 38.47
C LYS A 113 12.43 -7.93 38.92
N GLU A 114 13.19 -9.01 38.87
CA GLU A 114 14.64 -8.94 39.04
C GLU A 114 15.25 -8.29 37.80
N VAL A 115 15.56 -7.01 37.91
CA VAL A 115 16.39 -6.30 36.93
C VAL A 115 17.84 -6.44 37.40
N PRO A 116 18.76 -7.03 36.60
CA PRO A 116 20.16 -7.15 36.98
C PRO A 116 20.75 -5.77 37.37
N ASN A 117 21.35 -5.73 38.56
CA ASN A 117 21.72 -4.51 39.30
C ASN A 117 22.41 -3.41 38.46
N LYS A 118 22.00 -2.17 38.76
CA LYS A 118 22.67 -0.93 38.33
C LYS A 118 24.16 -0.98 38.65
N VAL A 119 25.00 -0.79 37.63
CA VAL A 119 26.43 -0.48 37.83
C VAL A 119 26.51 0.78 38.70
N LYS A 120 27.05 0.65 39.91
CA LYS A 120 27.30 1.77 40.83
C LYS A 120 28.29 2.72 40.16
N ALA A 121 27.81 3.80 39.55
CA ALA A 121 28.64 4.94 39.21
C ALA A 121 29.06 5.61 40.53
N HIS A 122 30.27 5.30 41.01
CA HIS A 122 30.93 6.07 42.06
C HIS A 122 31.30 7.45 41.50
N PHE A 123 30.41 8.43 41.65
CA PHE A 123 30.83 9.82 41.71
C PHE A 123 31.52 10.03 43.06
N ARG A 124 32.85 10.01 43.09
CA ARG A 124 33.64 10.65 44.15
C ARG A 124 33.94 12.07 43.68
N GLY A 125 33.20 13.03 44.23
CA GLY A 125 33.68 14.41 44.34
C GLY A 125 34.45 14.53 45.65
N LEU A 126 35.72 14.90 45.54
CA LEU A 126 36.52 15.79 46.42
C LEU A 126 37.92 15.89 45.80
#